data_AF-A0A264Y8F2-F1
#
_entry.id   AF-A0A264Y8F2-F1
#
_cell.length_a   1.000
_cell.length_b   1.000
_cell.length_c   1.000
_cell.angle_alpha   90.00
_cell.angle_beta   90.00
_cell.angle_gamma   90.00
#
_symmetry.space_group_name_H-M   'P 1'
#
loop_
_entity.id
_entity.type
_entity.pdbx_description
1 polymer ?
#
loop_
_entity_poly.entity_id
_entity_poly.type
_entity_poly.pdbx_seq_one_letter_code
_entity_poly.pdbx_strand_id
1 'polypeptide(L)'
;LMLFSGGLARVKSAEGWGFVNEDGEEIIACKYEEACGFSEGLAGVKSADGWGFVNENGEEIISCKYEEAHYFWLGLTKVKSAEGWGTINKDGEEIIPCKYEEVESVRKGMAKVKSKEGWGLANENGEEIIPCKYEDVDVFFDGLALVQSNEGWGWGFVNENGEEIIPCKYIDADDFLTD
;
A
#
# COMPACT_ATOMS: atom_id res chain seq x y z
N LEU A 1 -5.40 -8.78 19.97
CA LEU A 1 -5.97 -7.42 19.90
C LEU A 1 -5.37 -6.61 21.04
N MET A 2 -4.57 -5.59 20.75
CA MET A 2 -4.32 -4.55 21.76
C MET A 2 -5.60 -3.71 21.86
N LEU A 3 -6.12 -3.54 23.07
CA LEU A 3 -7.33 -2.76 23.33
C LEU A 3 -7.12 -1.26 23.04
N PHE A 4 -5.89 -0.80 23.21
CA PHE A 4 -5.45 0.57 22.96
C PHE A 4 -4.34 0.57 21.91
N SER A 5 -4.51 1.36 20.85
CA SER A 5 -3.45 1.67 19.89
C SER A 5 -3.33 3.18 19.82
N GLY A 6 -2.11 3.73 19.96
CA GLY A 6 -1.93 5.18 20.10
C GLY A 6 -2.60 5.76 21.36
N GLY A 7 -2.69 4.98 22.45
CA GLY A 7 -3.36 5.41 23.69
C GLY A 7 -4.89 5.49 23.63
N LEU A 8 -5.49 5.15 22.48
CA LEU A 8 -6.94 5.21 22.26
C LEU A 8 -7.51 3.83 21.89
N ALA A 9 -8.73 3.57 22.36
CA ALA A 9 -9.52 2.41 21.98
C ALA A 9 -10.62 2.84 21.00
N ARG A 10 -10.78 2.13 19.88
CA ARG A 10 -11.93 2.35 18.99
C ARG A 10 -13.20 1.81 19.64
N VAL A 11 -14.29 2.56 19.51
CA VAL A 11 -15.61 2.21 20.03
C VAL A 11 -16.66 2.45 18.97
N LYS A 12 -17.80 1.75 19.06
CA LYS A 12 -18.94 1.92 18.15
C LYS A 12 -20.18 2.29 18.96
N SER A 13 -20.78 3.44 18.64
CA SER A 13 -22.07 3.90 19.16
C SER A 13 -23.20 3.64 18.14
N ALA A 14 -24.40 4.14 18.42
CA ALA A 14 -25.50 4.14 17.45
C ALA A 14 -25.27 5.11 16.28
N GLU A 15 -24.41 6.13 16.46
CA GLU A 15 -24.13 7.19 15.48
C GLU A 15 -22.93 6.85 14.58
N GLY A 16 -22.03 5.98 15.05
CA GLY A 16 -20.86 5.55 14.27
C GLY A 16 -19.72 5.04 15.12
N TRP A 17 -18.54 4.92 14.51
CA TRP A 17 -17.28 4.65 15.17
C TRP A 17 -16.60 5.94 15.64
N GLY A 18 -15.95 5.86 16.79
CA GLY A 18 -15.14 6.90 17.41
C GLY A 18 -14.02 6.30 18.26
N PHE A 19 -13.39 7.12 19.09
CA PHE A 19 -12.25 6.70 19.91
C PHE A 19 -12.32 7.30 21.32
N VAL A 20 -12.00 6.47 22.31
CA VAL A 20 -11.96 6.85 23.73
C VAL A 20 -10.55 6.63 24.31
N ASN A 21 -10.21 7.41 25.33
CA ASN A 21 -8.98 7.19 26.11
C ASN A 21 -9.16 6.08 27.17
N GLU A 22 -8.11 5.83 27.96
CA GLU A 22 -8.11 4.80 29.01
C GLU A 22 -9.11 5.07 30.14
N ASP A 23 -9.47 6.33 30.37
CA ASP A 23 -10.49 6.74 31.35
C ASP A 23 -11.93 6.60 30.81
N GLY A 24 -12.08 6.21 29.53
CA GLY A 24 -13.36 6.07 28.85
C GLY A 24 -13.94 7.39 28.35
N GLU A 25 -13.16 8.47 28.34
CA GLU A 25 -13.57 9.75 27.78
C GLU A 25 -13.49 9.71 26.25
N GLU A 26 -14.50 10.23 25.58
CA GLU A 26 -14.52 10.34 24.12
C GLU A 26 -13.56 11.45 23.66
N ILE A 27 -12.56 11.05 22.88
CA ILE A 27 -11.57 11.96 22.27
C ILE A 27 -11.96 12.27 20.83
N ILE A 28 -12.42 11.25 20.11
CA ILE A 28 -12.88 11.38 18.74
C ILE A 28 -14.33 10.92 18.68
N ALA A 29 -15.21 11.85 18.36
CA ALA A 29 -16.66 11.62 18.34
C ALA A 29 -17.05 10.40 17.49
N CYS A 30 -18.01 9.63 17.99
CA CYS A 30 -18.59 8.49 17.27
C CYS A 30 -19.43 8.93 16.06
N LYS A 31 -18.78 9.28 14.95
CA LYS A 31 -19.45 9.82 13.74
C LYS A 31 -19.06 9.13 12.44
N TYR A 32 -18.07 8.24 12.46
CA TYR A 32 -17.55 7.60 11.25
C TYR A 32 -18.30 6.30 10.94
N GLU A 33 -18.50 5.99 9.67
CA GLU A 33 -19.16 4.74 9.25
C GLU A 33 -18.30 3.52 9.62
N GLU A 34 -16.99 3.65 9.49
CA GLU A 34 -15.98 2.67 9.84
C GLU A 34 -14.73 3.37 10.40
N ALA A 35 -13.97 2.65 11.24
CA ALA A 35 -12.69 3.13 11.73
C ALA A 35 -11.72 1.95 11.97
N CYS A 36 -10.48 2.13 11.55
CA CYS A 36 -9.35 1.27 11.86
C CYS A 36 -8.73 1.65 13.22
N GLY A 37 -7.91 0.77 13.79
CA GLY A 37 -7.08 1.17 14.94
C GLY A 37 -5.97 2.13 14.48
N PHE A 38 -5.44 2.92 15.41
CA PHE A 38 -4.25 3.71 15.15
C PHE A 38 -3.07 2.82 14.72
N SER A 39 -2.30 3.29 13.76
CA SER A 39 -0.99 2.76 13.40
C SER A 39 -0.07 3.95 13.10
N GLU A 40 1.11 3.96 13.71
CA GLU A 40 2.07 5.05 13.56
C GLU A 40 1.46 6.44 13.86
N GLY A 41 0.49 6.54 14.77
CA GLY A 41 -0.13 7.83 15.16
C GLY A 41 -1.23 8.34 14.22
N LEU A 42 -1.65 7.57 13.21
CA LEU A 42 -2.83 7.86 12.40
C LEU A 42 -3.82 6.69 12.42
N ALA A 43 -5.11 6.99 12.39
CA ALA A 43 -6.18 6.01 12.24
C ALA A 43 -6.96 6.27 10.95
N GLY A 44 -7.14 5.22 10.14
CA GLY A 44 -8.04 5.27 8.99
C GLY A 44 -9.49 5.38 9.46
N VAL A 45 -10.23 6.35 8.95
CA VAL A 45 -11.65 6.57 9.26
C VAL A 45 -12.43 6.73 7.97
N LYS A 46 -13.68 6.27 7.96
CA LYS A 46 -14.55 6.33 6.79
C LYS A 46 -15.73 7.26 7.04
N SER A 47 -15.90 8.27 6.21
CA SER A 47 -17.09 9.12 6.13
C SER A 47 -17.95 8.75 4.92
N ALA A 48 -19.03 9.49 4.68
CA ALA A 48 -19.85 9.36 3.48
C ALA A 48 -19.07 9.66 2.17
N ASP A 49 -17.95 10.41 2.26
CA ASP A 49 -17.11 10.77 1.12
C ASP A 49 -15.97 9.76 0.88
N GLY A 50 -15.82 8.76 1.76
CA GLY A 50 -14.82 7.71 1.66
C GLY A 50 -13.87 7.64 2.86
N TRP A 51 -12.71 7.03 2.66
CA TRP A 51 -11.66 6.87 3.65
C TRP A 51 -10.72 8.08 3.69
N GLY A 52 -10.32 8.46 4.90
CA GLY A 52 -9.29 9.42 5.23
C GLY A 52 -8.56 9.00 6.51
N PHE A 53 -7.76 9.90 7.08
CA PHE A 53 -6.96 9.62 8.26
C PHE A 53 -6.98 10.75 9.27
N VAL A 54 -7.15 10.40 10.54
CA VAL A 54 -7.12 11.32 11.68
C VAL A 54 -5.95 11.00 12.60
N ASN A 55 -5.45 12.01 13.31
CA ASN A 55 -4.49 11.82 14.40
C ASN A 55 -5.19 11.51 15.73
N GLU A 56 -4.39 11.32 16.78
CA GLU A 56 -4.88 10.97 18.14
C GLU A 56 -5.72 12.08 18.79
N ASN A 57 -5.64 13.32 18.30
CA ASN A 57 -6.49 14.42 18.75
C ASN A 57 -7.81 14.52 17.95
N GLY A 58 -8.04 13.63 16.98
CA GLY A 58 -9.18 13.67 16.07
C GLY A 58 -9.07 14.71 14.96
N GLU A 59 -7.89 15.31 14.77
CA GLU A 59 -7.63 16.21 13.65
C GLU A 59 -7.49 15.39 12.37
N GLU A 60 -8.20 15.81 11.33
CA GLU A 60 -8.08 15.23 10.00
C GLU A 60 -6.74 15.63 9.38
N ILE A 61 -5.88 14.65 9.15
CA ILE A 61 -4.57 14.85 8.49
C ILE A 61 -4.71 14.60 6.99
N ILE A 62 -5.51 13.60 6.62
CA ILE A 62 -5.78 13.25 5.22
C ILE A 62 -7.29 13.20 5.05
N SER A 63 -7.83 14.08 4.21
CA SER A 63 -9.28 14.16 4.00
C SER A 63 -9.88 12.88 3.47
N CYS A 64 -11.11 12.60 3.89
CA CYS A 64 -11.89 11.47 3.42
C CYS A 64 -12.19 11.63 1.93
N LYS A 65 -11.53 10.83 1.09
CA LYS A 65 -11.67 10.89 -0.38
C LYS A 65 -11.36 9.57 -1.09
N TYR A 66 -10.81 8.58 -0.38
CA TYR A 66 -10.39 7.31 -0.96
C TYR A 66 -11.52 6.28 -0.88
N GLU A 67 -11.65 5.43 -1.88
CA GLU A 67 -12.62 4.33 -1.86
C GLU A 67 -12.23 3.26 -0.83
N GLU A 68 -10.93 3.02 -0.68
CA GLU A 68 -10.34 2.06 0.27
C GLU A 68 -9.02 2.63 0.84
N ALA A 69 -8.71 2.27 2.09
CA ALA A 69 -7.47 2.67 2.74
C ALA A 69 -6.99 1.60 3.73
N HIS A 70 -5.67 1.37 3.77
CA HIS A 70 -5.03 0.43 4.70
C HIS A 70 -4.44 1.16 5.91
N TYR A 71 -3.93 0.40 6.89
CA TYR A 71 -3.17 0.96 8.01
C TYR A 71 -1.77 1.40 7.55
N PHE A 72 -1.23 2.43 8.19
CA PHE A 72 0.16 2.85 7.98
C PHE A 72 1.14 1.79 8.49
N TRP A 73 2.19 1.56 7.71
CA TRP A 73 3.33 0.72 8.06
C TRP A 73 4.59 1.25 7.36
N LEU A 74 5.64 1.50 8.14
CA LEU A 74 6.89 2.14 7.69
C LEU A 74 6.65 3.49 7.00
N GLY A 75 5.73 4.30 7.53
CA GLY A 75 5.44 5.64 7.03
C GLY A 75 4.56 5.71 5.78
N LEU A 76 4.17 4.56 5.22
CA LEU A 76 3.36 4.47 4.00
C LEU A 76 2.07 3.69 4.24
N THR A 77 1.05 3.94 3.42
CA THR A 77 -0.16 3.12 3.35
C THR A 77 -0.66 2.99 1.92
N LYS A 78 -1.36 1.90 1.63
CA LYS A 78 -2.06 1.70 0.37
C LYS A 78 -3.43 2.36 0.43
N VAL A 79 -3.77 3.06 -0.63
CA VAL A 79 -5.09 3.68 -0.82
C VAL A 79 -5.58 3.43 -2.23
N LYS A 80 -6.90 3.46 -2.39
CA LYS A 80 -7.56 3.33 -3.68
C LYS A 80 -8.36 4.60 -3.97
N SER A 81 -8.05 5.26 -5.08
CA SER A 81 -8.85 6.34 -5.64
C SER A 81 -9.79 5.79 -6.72
N ALA A 82 -10.62 6.65 -7.31
CA ALA A 82 -11.43 6.31 -8.48
C ALA A 82 -10.58 5.93 -9.71
N GLU A 83 -9.29 6.31 -9.75
CA GLU A 83 -8.36 6.03 -10.85
C GLU A 83 -7.57 4.73 -10.64
N GLY A 84 -7.45 4.25 -9.40
CA GLY A 84 -6.77 3.00 -9.07
C GLY A 84 -6.12 2.99 -7.70
N TRP A 85 -5.31 1.96 -7.45
CA TRP A 85 -4.48 1.81 -6.26
C TRP A 85 -3.19 2.62 -6.38
N GLY A 86 -2.74 3.13 -5.23
CA GLY A 86 -1.47 3.81 -5.04
C GLY A 86 -1.00 3.69 -3.59
N THR A 87 0.06 4.43 -3.26
CA THR A 87 0.55 4.55 -1.88
C THR A 87 0.73 6.01 -1.51
N ILE A 88 0.37 6.35 -0.29
CA ILE A 88 0.60 7.69 0.27
C ILE A 88 1.47 7.65 1.51
N ASN A 89 2.16 8.74 1.79
CA ASN A 89 2.82 8.97 3.08
C ASN A 89 1.82 9.52 4.12
N LYS A 90 2.31 9.77 5.33
CA LYS A 90 1.49 10.25 6.47
C LYS A 90 0.98 11.69 6.32
N ASP A 91 1.57 12.46 5.41
CA ASP A 91 1.11 13.81 5.06
C ASP A 91 0.07 13.79 3.91
N GLY A 92 -0.23 12.59 3.39
CA GLY A 92 -1.17 12.38 2.29
C GLY A 92 -0.59 12.61 0.90
N GLU A 93 0.73 12.74 0.79
CA GLU A 93 1.41 12.85 -0.51
C GLU A 93 1.45 11.49 -1.18
N GLU A 94 1.08 11.44 -2.46
CA GLU A 94 1.19 10.22 -3.27
C GLU A 94 2.65 9.92 -3.55
N ILE A 95 3.11 8.79 -3.03
CA ILE A 95 4.43 8.22 -3.32
C ILE A 95 4.33 7.35 -4.57
N ILE A 96 3.36 6.43 -4.61
CA ILE A 96 3.00 5.70 -5.83
C ILE A 96 1.65 6.25 -6.28
N PRO A 97 1.56 6.86 -7.48
CA PRO A 97 0.32 7.46 -7.95
C PRO A 97 -0.83 6.46 -7.98
N CYS A 98 -2.04 6.92 -7.65
CA CYS A 98 -3.25 6.10 -7.65
C CYS A 98 -3.76 5.80 -9.08
N LYS A 99 -3.02 5.00 -9.84
CA LYS A 99 -3.31 4.68 -11.26
C LYS A 99 -3.26 3.18 -11.58
N TYR A 100 -2.90 2.34 -10.60
CA TYR A 100 -2.64 0.92 -10.81
C TYR A 100 -3.87 0.08 -10.48
N GLU A 101 -4.01 -1.07 -11.13
CA GLU A 101 -5.07 -2.04 -10.81
C GLU A 101 -4.79 -2.73 -9.47
N GLU A 102 -3.51 -2.84 -9.10
CA GLU A 102 -3.07 -3.43 -7.84
C GLU A 102 -1.69 -2.87 -7.43
N VAL A 103 -1.48 -2.79 -6.11
CA VAL A 103 -0.18 -2.45 -5.51
C VAL A 103 0.10 -3.43 -4.38
N GLU A 104 1.23 -4.12 -4.46
CA GLU A 104 1.75 -4.99 -3.40
C GLU A 104 3.02 -4.38 -2.82
N SER A 105 2.96 -4.02 -1.54
CA SER A 105 4.12 -3.52 -0.81
C SER A 105 5.13 -4.65 -0.62
N VAL A 106 6.39 -4.41 -0.97
CA VAL A 106 7.48 -5.37 -0.76
C VAL A 106 8.51 -4.79 0.20
N ARG A 107 9.32 -5.67 0.80
CA ARG A 107 10.42 -5.24 1.67
C ARG A 107 11.47 -4.48 0.84
N LYS A 108 12.22 -3.57 1.48
CA LYS A 108 13.32 -2.75 0.91
C LYS A 108 12.90 -1.56 0.02
N GLY A 109 11.76 -0.93 0.28
CA GLY A 109 11.39 0.32 -0.42
C GLY A 109 10.98 0.12 -1.89
N MET A 110 10.41 -1.04 -2.20
CA MET A 110 9.88 -1.36 -3.53
C MET A 110 8.43 -1.81 -3.42
N ALA A 111 7.69 -1.64 -4.50
CA ALA A 111 6.34 -2.15 -4.65
C ALA A 111 6.17 -2.85 -5.99
N LYS A 112 5.51 -4.02 -5.99
CA LYS A 112 4.94 -4.55 -7.23
C LYS A 112 3.71 -3.74 -7.57
N VAL A 113 3.62 -3.33 -8.82
CA VAL A 113 2.52 -2.52 -9.33
C VAL A 113 1.95 -3.20 -10.57
N LYS A 114 0.62 -3.26 -10.66
CA LYS A 114 -0.07 -3.88 -11.79
C LYS A 114 -0.81 -2.85 -12.62
N SER A 115 -0.53 -2.81 -13.91
CA SER A 115 -1.34 -2.08 -14.89
C SER A 115 -2.15 -3.06 -15.74
N LYS A 116 -2.94 -2.54 -16.68
CA LYS A 116 -3.64 -3.33 -17.70
C LYS A 116 -2.69 -4.16 -18.59
N GLU A 117 -1.45 -3.71 -18.72
CA GLU A 117 -0.43 -4.35 -19.57
C GLU A 117 0.39 -5.41 -18.82
N GLY A 118 0.23 -5.53 -17.49
CA GLY A 118 0.91 -6.51 -16.66
C GLY A 118 1.52 -5.93 -15.38
N TRP A 119 2.39 -6.71 -14.74
CA TRP A 119 3.13 -6.35 -13.55
C TRP A 119 4.46 -5.65 -13.88
N GLY A 120 4.86 -4.78 -12.95
CA GLY A 120 6.13 -4.07 -12.90
C GLY A 120 6.56 -3.80 -11.46
N LEU A 121 7.69 -3.10 -11.29
CA LEU A 121 8.22 -2.68 -9.99
C LEU A 121 8.36 -1.17 -9.94
N ALA A 122 7.86 -0.55 -8.88
CA ALA A 122 8.08 0.84 -8.54
C ALA A 122 9.03 0.98 -7.35
N ASN A 123 9.87 2.02 -7.34
CA ASN A 123 10.70 2.38 -6.20
C ASN A 123 9.92 3.23 -5.17
N GLU A 124 10.59 3.59 -4.08
CA GLU A 124 10.06 4.44 -3.00
C GLU A 124 9.77 5.90 -3.40
N ASN A 125 10.13 6.31 -4.63
CA ASN A 125 9.77 7.62 -5.19
C ASN A 125 8.59 7.52 -6.18
N GLY A 126 8.02 6.32 -6.37
CA GLY A 126 6.94 6.08 -7.32
C GLY A 126 7.36 5.87 -8.76
N GLU A 127 8.66 5.80 -9.03
CA GLU A 127 9.21 5.60 -10.37
C GLU A 127 9.15 4.11 -10.73
N GLU A 128 8.59 3.78 -11.89
CA GLU A 128 8.61 2.42 -12.43
C GLU A 128 10.06 2.07 -12.85
N ILE A 129 10.71 1.22 -12.05
CA ILE A 129 12.05 0.67 -12.32
C ILE A 129 11.97 -0.48 -13.32
N ILE A 130 10.93 -1.31 -13.16
CA ILE A 130 10.55 -2.31 -14.16
C ILE A 130 9.16 -1.91 -14.68
N PRO A 131 9.00 -1.62 -15.97
CA PRO A 131 7.73 -1.20 -16.52
C PRO A 131 6.69 -2.32 -16.42
N CYS A 132 5.43 -1.94 -16.25
CA CYS A 132 4.31 -2.87 -16.22
C CYS A 132 4.07 -3.54 -17.59
N LYS A 133 4.71 -4.69 -17.83
CA LYS A 133 4.58 -5.46 -19.08
C LYS A 133 4.79 -6.97 -18.91
N TYR A 134 5.02 -7.43 -17.68
CA TYR A 134 5.32 -8.82 -17.38
C TYR A 134 4.09 -9.52 -16.81
N GLU A 135 3.96 -10.83 -17.01
CA GLU A 135 2.89 -11.61 -16.37
C GLU A 135 3.10 -11.73 -14.86
N ASP A 136 4.36 -11.70 -14.43
CA ASP A 136 4.75 -11.57 -13.02
C ASP A 136 6.17 -11.00 -12.92
N VAL A 137 6.48 -10.43 -11.76
CA VAL A 137 7.79 -9.89 -11.40
C VAL A 137 8.07 -10.12 -9.92
N ASP A 138 9.30 -10.47 -9.60
CA ASP A 138 9.80 -10.49 -8.23
C ASP A 138 10.77 -9.33 -7.97
N VAL A 139 11.03 -9.03 -6.70
CA VAL A 139 11.97 -7.97 -6.31
C VAL A 139 13.42 -8.31 -6.62
N PHE A 140 14.27 -7.28 -6.65
CA PHE A 140 15.69 -7.45 -6.90
C PHE A 140 16.39 -8.27 -5.81
N PHE A 141 17.16 -9.25 -6.26
CA PHE A 141 18.20 -9.93 -5.50
C PHE A 141 19.52 -9.87 -6.27
N ASP A 142 20.60 -9.41 -5.62
CA ASP A 142 21.91 -9.20 -6.23
C ASP A 142 21.86 -8.44 -7.58
N GLY A 143 20.97 -7.43 -7.66
CA GLY A 143 20.80 -6.55 -8.82
C GLY A 143 20.00 -7.15 -9.98
N LEU A 144 19.38 -8.33 -9.80
CA LEU A 144 18.52 -8.97 -10.80
C LEU A 144 17.12 -9.24 -10.23
N ALA A 145 16.11 -8.99 -11.04
CA ALA A 145 14.71 -9.32 -10.76
C ALA A 145 14.26 -10.45 -11.68
N LEU A 146 13.58 -11.44 -11.11
CA LEU A 146 12.92 -12.52 -11.84
C LEU A 146 11.67 -11.97 -12.52
N VAL A 147 11.47 -12.27 -13.81
CA VAL A 147 10.31 -11.81 -14.58
C VAL A 147 9.71 -12.94 -15.40
N GLN A 148 8.38 -12.94 -15.53
CA GLN A 148 7.65 -13.84 -16.42
C GLN A 148 7.12 -13.09 -17.64
N SER A 149 7.37 -13.59 -18.85
CA SER A 149 6.92 -12.92 -20.07
C SER A 149 5.40 -12.91 -20.23
N ASN A 150 4.85 -11.77 -20.67
CA ASN A 150 3.44 -11.63 -21.07
C ASN A 150 3.21 -11.94 -22.57
N GLU A 151 4.23 -11.78 -23.43
CA GLU A 151 4.13 -11.98 -24.88
C GLU A 151 4.69 -13.33 -25.38
N GLY A 152 5.31 -14.10 -24.48
CA GLY A 152 6.03 -15.33 -24.79
C GLY A 152 5.73 -16.45 -23.79
N TRP A 153 6.76 -17.24 -23.46
CA TRP A 153 6.65 -18.26 -22.44
C TRP A 153 7.90 -18.28 -21.57
N GLY A 154 7.69 -18.52 -20.28
CA GLY A 154 8.76 -18.76 -19.33
C GLY A 154 9.33 -17.52 -18.65
N TRP A 155 10.33 -17.80 -17.83
CA TRP A 155 10.99 -16.91 -16.90
C TRP A 155 12.33 -16.42 -17.44
N GLY A 156 12.71 -15.21 -17.04
CA GLY A 156 13.96 -14.55 -17.35
C GLY A 156 14.38 -13.60 -16.22
N PHE A 157 15.46 -12.86 -16.41
CA PHE A 157 15.97 -11.92 -15.40
C PHE A 157 16.25 -10.57 -16.03
N VAL A 158 15.83 -9.50 -15.36
CA VAL A 158 16.14 -8.12 -15.72
C VAL A 158 17.00 -7.45 -14.66
N ASN A 159 17.82 -6.47 -15.04
CA ASN A 159 18.58 -5.66 -14.10
C ASN A 159 17.77 -4.46 -13.57
N GLU A 160 18.38 -3.66 -12.70
CA GLU A 160 17.78 -2.46 -12.11
C GLU A 160 17.43 -1.35 -13.11
N ASN A 161 17.85 -1.46 -14.37
CA ASN A 161 17.43 -0.55 -15.44
C ASN A 161 16.25 -1.12 -16.25
N GLY A 162 15.72 -2.28 -15.86
CA GLY A 162 14.69 -3.02 -16.60
C GLY A 162 15.23 -3.68 -17.88
N GLU A 163 16.54 -3.77 -18.05
CA GLU A 163 17.16 -4.42 -19.20
C GLU A 163 17.18 -5.93 -18.98
N GLU A 164 16.74 -6.69 -19.98
CA GLU A 164 16.76 -8.15 -19.95
C GLU A 164 18.21 -8.66 -20.01
N ILE A 165 18.66 -9.30 -18.92
CA ILE A 165 19.99 -9.95 -18.82
C ILE A 165 19.90 -11.41 -19.22
N ILE A 166 18.83 -12.08 -18.82
CA ILE A 166 18.53 -13.46 -19.19
C ILE A 166 17.13 -13.48 -19.82
N PRO A 167 17.00 -13.92 -21.08
CA PRO A 167 15.73 -13.87 -21.78
C PRO A 167 14.68 -14.81 -21.18
N CYS A 168 13.42 -14.37 -21.24
CA CYS A 168 12.26 -15.18 -20.86
C CYS A 168 12.08 -16.37 -21.82
N LYS A 169 12.72 -17.50 -21.51
CA LYS A 169 12.65 -18.74 -22.32
C LYS A 169 12.80 -20.01 -21.49
N TYR A 170 12.71 -19.90 -20.17
CA TYR A 170 12.91 -20.99 -19.23
C TYR A 170 11.58 -21.36 -18.56
N ILE A 171 11.26 -22.65 -18.49
CA ILE A 171 9.97 -23.11 -17.92
C ILE A 171 9.84 -22.82 -16.42
N ASP A 172 10.97 -22.66 -15.75
CA ASP A 172 11.07 -22.44 -14.31
C ASP A 172 12.38 -21.72 -14.00
N ALA A 173 12.38 -20.91 -12.96
CA ALA A 173 13.55 -20.22 -12.44
C ALA A 173 13.28 -19.83 -11.00
N ASP A 174 14.15 -20.27 -10.09
CA ASP A 174 14.13 -19.81 -8.72
C ASP A 174 14.79 -18.44 -8.63
N ASP A 175 14.28 -17.61 -7.72
CA ASP A 175 15.01 -16.44 -7.28
C ASP A 175 16.29 -16.88 -6.53
N PHE A 176 17.22 -15.94 -6.36
CA PHE A 176 18.50 -16.24 -5.72
C PHE A 176 18.39 -16.39 -4.19
N LEU A 177 17.22 -16.74 -3.63
CA LEU A 177 17.07 -17.03 -2.20
C LEU A 177 18.01 -18.18 -1.81
N THR A 178 19.12 -17.81 -1.20
CA THR A 178 19.93 -18.70 -0.38
C THR A 178 19.41 -18.58 1.05
N ASP A 179 18.93 -19.70 1.59
CA ASP A 179 18.54 -20.01 2.98
C ASP A 179 18.39 -18.86 4.02
#